data_AF-A0A2K0U5D6-F1
#
_entry.id   AF-A0A2K0U5D6-F1
#
_cell.length_a   1.000
_cell.length_b   1.000
_cell.length_c   1.000
_cell.angle_alpha   90.00
_cell.angle_beta   90.00
_cell.angle_gamma   90.00
#
_symmetry.space_group_name_H-M   'P 1'
#
loop_
_entity.id
_entity.type
_entity.pdbx_description
1 polymer ?
#
loop_
_entity_poly.entity_id
_entity_poly.type
_entity_poly.pdbx_seq_one_letter_code
_entity_poly.pdbx_strand_id
1 'polypeptide(L)'
;MKRNPRKLKWTKAYRRNAGKEMTVDSTLQFAQRRNEPVRYDRDLATKTMAAIKRVSEIRARRERVFYKKRMAGKREKELAIARKLVAENEHLLPRLRGSEKKRLAELAAQGADVAAEEELLSTRKNKIKAFGGEQRRVKVRVDGGVEEEVETFRDEDEGEEEEEEDDDDVDMED
;
A
#
# COMPACT_ATOMS: atom_id res chain seq x y z
N MET A 1 30.36 20.59 4.22
CA MET A 1 29.78 20.40 5.58
C MET A 1 30.16 19.03 6.13
N LYS A 2 30.87 18.94 7.28
CA LYS A 2 31.24 17.67 7.94
C LYS A 2 30.13 17.19 8.88
N ARG A 3 29.03 16.66 8.35
CA ARG A 3 27.90 16.16 9.18
C ARG A 3 28.15 14.73 9.68
N ASN A 4 27.75 14.46 10.92
CA ASN A 4 27.89 13.13 11.53
C ASN A 4 26.78 12.17 11.05
N PRO A 5 27.10 11.09 10.34
CA PRO A 5 26.09 10.16 9.80
C PRO A 5 25.25 9.49 10.89
N ARG A 6 25.80 9.28 12.10
CA ARG A 6 25.06 8.70 13.24
C ARG A 6 23.96 9.62 13.78
N LYS A 7 23.91 10.90 13.39
CA LYS A 7 22.85 11.85 13.76
C LYS A 7 21.86 12.10 12.62
N LEU A 8 22.18 11.67 11.39
CA LEU A 8 21.32 11.86 10.21
C LEU A 8 20.31 10.71 10.10
N LYS A 9 19.02 11.03 10.33
CA LYS A 9 17.94 10.05 10.50
C LYS A 9 17.73 9.09 9.33
N TRP A 10 18.06 9.50 8.11
CA TRP A 10 17.87 8.72 6.88
C TRP A 10 18.98 7.69 6.64
N THR A 11 20.14 7.84 7.28
CA THR A 11 21.29 6.96 7.04
C THR A 11 21.15 5.60 7.72
N LYS A 12 21.77 4.57 7.14
CA LYS A 12 21.88 3.24 7.74
C LYS A 12 22.62 3.26 9.09
N ALA A 13 23.60 4.16 9.24
CA ALA A 13 24.39 4.31 10.46
C ALA A 13 23.51 4.75 11.64
N TYR A 14 22.68 5.79 11.44
CA TYR A 14 21.69 6.20 12.45
C TYR A 14 20.69 5.09 12.72
N ARG A 15 20.14 4.45 11.68
CA ARG A 15 19.11 3.41 11.83
C ARG A 15 19.59 2.21 12.64
N ARG A 16 20.83 1.75 12.41
CA ARG A 16 21.45 0.68 13.21
C ARG A 16 21.63 1.09 14.68
N ASN A 17 22.16 2.29 14.93
CA ASN A 17 22.39 2.77 16.30
C ASN A 17 21.09 3.03 17.08
N ALA A 18 20.05 3.51 16.40
CA ALA A 18 18.74 3.79 16.98
C ALA A 18 17.82 2.56 17.06
N GLY A 19 18.34 1.35 16.81
CA GLY A 19 17.55 0.11 16.88
C GLY A 19 16.43 0.01 15.83
N LYS A 20 16.55 0.73 14.71
CA LYS A 20 15.55 0.70 13.63
C LYS A 20 15.75 -0.47 12.65
N GLU A 21 16.81 -1.24 12.82
CA GLU A 21 17.19 -2.37 11.98
C GLU A 21 17.73 -3.48 12.85
N MET A 22 17.64 -4.70 12.33
CA MET A 22 18.21 -5.87 12.97
C MET A 22 19.73 -5.84 12.84
N THR A 23 20.45 -5.70 13.95
CA THR A 23 21.93 -5.54 13.97
C THR A 23 22.67 -6.78 14.47
N VAL A 24 22.07 -7.56 15.38
CA VAL A 24 22.68 -8.76 15.97
C VAL A 24 21.94 -9.99 15.43
N ASP A 25 22.38 -10.48 14.27
CA ASP A 25 21.80 -11.67 13.64
C ASP A 25 22.87 -12.52 12.94
N SER A 26 22.70 -13.84 12.97
CA SER A 26 23.66 -14.77 12.38
C SER A 26 23.76 -14.64 10.86
N THR A 27 22.71 -14.17 10.17
CA THR A 27 22.78 -13.95 8.71
C THR A 27 23.78 -12.86 8.31
N LEU A 28 24.12 -11.94 9.21
CA LEU A 28 25.07 -10.86 8.93
C LEU A 28 26.53 -11.31 8.96
N GLN A 29 26.84 -12.44 9.63
CA GLN A 29 28.20 -12.97 9.74
C GLN A 29 28.74 -13.49 8.40
N PHE A 30 27.86 -13.93 7.49
CA PHE A 30 28.24 -14.42 6.16
C PHE A 30 28.87 -13.33 5.26
N ALA A 31 28.64 -12.05 5.57
CA ALA A 31 29.20 -10.92 4.83
C ALA A 31 30.58 -10.46 5.34
N GLN A 32 31.22 -11.21 6.23
CA GLN A 32 32.54 -10.87 6.76
C GLN A 32 33.61 -10.89 5.66
N ARG A 33 34.44 -9.84 5.63
CA ARG A 33 35.59 -9.76 4.72
C ARG A 33 36.58 -10.89 5.04
N ARG A 34 36.94 -11.67 4.02
CA ARG A 34 38.00 -12.69 4.12
C ARG A 34 39.32 -12.07 3.66
N ASN A 35 40.36 -12.21 4.47
CA ASN A 35 41.69 -11.67 4.17
C ASN A 35 42.60 -12.69 3.49
N GLU A 36 42.22 -13.96 3.50
CA GLU A 36 42.96 -15.07 2.89
C GLU A 36 42.17 -15.60 1.68
N PRO A 37 42.80 -15.65 0.49
CA PRO A 37 42.16 -16.20 -0.69
C PRO A 37 42.16 -17.73 -0.65
N VAL A 38 41.12 -18.34 -1.21
CA VAL A 38 41.02 -19.79 -1.39
C VAL A 38 41.15 -20.11 -2.87
N ARG A 39 41.79 -21.23 -3.19
CA ARG A 39 41.91 -21.71 -4.57
C ARG A 39 40.52 -21.99 -5.15
N TYR A 40 40.33 -21.74 -6.44
CA TYR A 40 39.03 -21.98 -7.09
C TYR A 40 38.65 -23.46 -7.04
N ASP A 41 37.43 -23.71 -6.57
CA ASP A 41 36.74 -24.99 -6.62
C ASP A 41 35.31 -24.74 -7.09
N ARG A 42 34.88 -25.44 -8.14
CA ARG A 42 33.57 -25.28 -8.77
C ARG A 42 32.43 -25.72 -7.84
N ASP A 43 32.64 -26.78 -7.07
CA ASP A 43 31.63 -27.30 -6.14
C ASP A 43 31.46 -26.35 -4.96
N LEU A 44 32.55 -25.73 -4.50
CA LEU A 44 32.49 -24.67 -3.49
C LEU A 44 31.73 -23.45 -4.01
N ALA A 45 32.03 -22.99 -5.22
CA ALA A 45 31.38 -21.82 -5.82
C ALA A 45 29.87 -22.03 -6.01
N THR A 46 29.47 -23.17 -6.57
CA THR A 46 28.05 -23.51 -6.79
C THR A 46 27.26 -23.60 -5.47
N LYS A 47 27.81 -24.29 -4.45
CA LYS A 47 27.21 -24.36 -3.11
C LYS A 47 27.09 -22.96 -2.47
N THR A 48 28.11 -22.12 -2.65
CA THR A 48 28.12 -20.76 -2.09
C THR A 48 27.03 -19.89 -2.74
N MET A 49 26.85 -19.97 -4.06
CA MET A 49 25.78 -19.25 -4.76
C MET A 49 24.38 -19.65 -4.28
N ALA A 50 24.14 -20.96 -4.10
CA ALA A 50 22.89 -21.44 -3.52
C ALA A 50 22.69 -20.98 -2.07
N ALA A 51 23.75 -21.03 -1.24
CA ALA A 51 23.71 -20.57 0.13
C ALA A 51 23.43 -19.06 0.25
N ILE A 52 24.02 -18.22 -0.61
CA ILE A 52 23.80 -16.77 -0.64
C ILE A 52 22.32 -16.47 -0.86
N LYS A 53 21.67 -17.13 -1.83
CA LYS A 53 20.23 -16.97 -2.08
C LYS A 53 19.41 -17.38 -0.86
N ARG A 54 19.75 -18.50 -0.24
CA ARG A 54 19.02 -18.97 0.95
C ARG A 54 19.16 -18.03 2.15
N VAL A 55 20.37 -17.52 2.39
CA VAL A 55 20.65 -16.59 3.49
C VAL A 55 19.92 -15.27 3.28
N SER A 56 19.84 -14.75 2.06
CA SER A 56 19.13 -13.51 1.76
C SER A 56 17.62 -13.61 2.03
N GLU A 57 16.99 -14.73 1.67
CA GLU A 57 15.59 -15.02 2.00
C GLU A 57 15.33 -15.05 3.51
N ILE A 58 16.18 -15.75 4.25
CA ILE A 58 16.07 -15.85 5.72
C ILE A 58 16.23 -14.47 6.35
N ARG A 59 17.21 -13.69 5.88
CA ARG A 59 17.44 -12.31 6.35
C ARG A 59 16.22 -11.43 6.10
N ALA A 60 15.65 -11.44 4.90
CA ALA A 60 14.46 -10.66 4.57
C ALA A 60 13.26 -11.05 5.45
N ARG A 61 13.08 -12.36 5.71
CA ARG A 61 12.02 -12.86 6.61
C ARG A 61 12.23 -12.35 8.04
N ARG A 62 13.45 -12.42 8.58
CA ARG A 62 13.77 -11.94 9.94
C ARG A 62 13.64 -10.42 10.06
N GLU A 63 14.10 -9.66 9.07
CA GLU A 63 13.94 -8.21 9.02
C GLU A 63 12.45 -7.80 9.02
N ARG A 64 11.60 -8.53 8.30
CA ARG A 64 10.14 -8.33 8.31
C ARG A 64 9.55 -8.58 9.70
N VAL A 65 9.97 -9.66 10.38
CA VAL A 65 9.52 -9.96 11.75
C VAL A 65 9.98 -8.86 12.73
N PHE A 66 11.22 -8.39 12.61
CA PHE A 66 11.73 -7.28 13.41
C PHE A 66 10.89 -6.00 13.22
N TYR A 67 10.56 -5.67 11.97
CA TYR A 67 9.67 -4.54 11.66
C TYR A 67 8.29 -4.70 12.32
N LYS A 68 7.67 -5.87 12.18
CA LYS A 68 6.35 -6.16 12.79
C LYS A 68 6.40 -5.99 14.31
N LYS A 69 7.40 -6.56 14.98
CA LYS A 69 7.58 -6.43 16.43
C LYS A 69 7.76 -4.98 16.86
N ARG A 70 8.56 -4.20 16.11
CA ARG A 70 8.77 -2.77 16.40
C ARG A 70 7.51 -1.92 16.20
N MET A 71 6.67 -2.28 15.23
CA MET A 71 5.42 -1.56 14.94
C MET A 71 4.22 -2.06 15.75
N ALA A 72 4.39 -3.11 16.55
CA ALA A 72 3.37 -3.59 17.47
C ALA A 72 2.93 -2.47 18.42
N GLY A 73 1.63 -2.38 18.71
CA GLY A 73 1.05 -1.36 19.57
C GLY A 73 0.88 0.05 18.95
N LYS A 74 1.42 0.32 17.76
CA LYS A 74 1.18 1.61 17.06
C LYS A 74 -0.31 1.80 16.76
N ARG A 75 -0.99 0.75 16.30
CA ARG A 75 -2.42 0.76 15.97
C ARG A 75 -3.30 1.11 17.18
N GLU A 76 -3.01 0.55 18.35
CA GLU A 76 -3.75 0.85 19.58
C GLU A 76 -3.59 2.32 19.99
N LYS A 77 -2.37 2.85 19.90
CA LYS A 77 -2.11 4.27 20.17
C LYS A 77 -2.83 5.17 19.17
N GLU A 78 -2.81 4.82 17.89
CA GLU A 78 -3.54 5.55 16.85
C GLU A 78 -5.04 5.54 17.10
N LEU A 79 -5.62 4.39 17.47
CA LEU A 79 -7.03 4.30 17.83
C LEU A 79 -7.38 5.14 19.07
N ALA A 80 -6.52 5.14 20.09
CA ALA A 80 -6.72 5.98 21.27
C ALA A 80 -6.68 7.47 20.93
N ILE A 81 -5.73 7.89 20.09
CA ILE A 81 -5.63 9.27 19.59
C ILE A 81 -6.85 9.62 18.74
N ALA A 82 -7.29 8.73 17.85
CA ALA A 82 -8.47 8.95 17.01
C ALA A 82 -9.74 9.09 17.85
N ARG A 83 -9.94 8.24 18.87
CA ARG A 83 -11.06 8.37 19.81
C ARG A 83 -11.06 9.71 20.53
N LYS A 84 -9.88 10.14 21.00
CA LYS A 84 -9.72 11.45 21.64
C LYS A 84 -10.04 12.60 20.67
N LEU A 85 -9.53 12.52 19.44
CA LEU A 85 -9.78 13.51 18.40
C LEU A 85 -11.27 13.66 18.09
N VAL A 86 -11.99 12.54 17.97
CA VAL A 86 -13.44 12.53 17.73
C VAL A 86 -14.21 13.14 18.89
N ALA A 87 -13.83 12.81 20.13
CA ALA A 87 -14.49 13.37 21.32
C ALA A 87 -14.30 14.89 21.43
N GLU A 88 -13.11 15.41 21.10
CA GLU A 88 -12.84 16.86 21.13
C GLU A 88 -13.51 17.61 19.97
N ASN A 89 -13.63 16.96 18.80
CA ASN A 89 -14.10 17.58 17.57
C ASN A 89 -15.46 17.04 17.10
N GLU A 90 -16.34 16.65 18.03
CA GLU A 90 -17.65 16.09 17.70
C GLU A 90 -18.49 17.03 16.81
N HIS A 91 -18.32 18.33 16.99
CA HIS A 91 -19.03 19.37 16.25
C HIS A 91 -18.70 19.43 14.75
N LEU A 92 -17.56 18.89 14.30
CA LEU A 92 -17.19 18.81 12.88
C LEU A 92 -17.85 17.64 12.16
N LEU A 93 -18.43 16.69 12.90
CA LEU A 93 -19.09 15.54 12.31
C LEU A 93 -20.48 15.93 11.80
N PRO A 94 -20.86 15.46 10.59
CA PRO A 94 -22.22 15.61 10.10
C PRO A 94 -23.22 15.03 11.12
N ARG A 95 -24.22 15.83 11.50
CA ARG A 95 -25.28 15.36 12.40
C ARG A 95 -26.11 14.30 11.68
N LEU A 96 -25.97 13.03 12.08
CA LEU A 96 -26.86 11.96 11.61
C LEU A 96 -28.30 12.22 12.07
N ARG A 97 -29.27 11.82 11.25
CA ARG A 97 -30.69 11.83 11.66
C ARG A 97 -30.91 10.82 12.78
N GLY A 98 -31.82 11.12 13.71
CA GLY A 98 -32.11 10.26 14.87
C GLY A 98 -32.57 8.84 14.48
N SER A 99 -33.29 8.71 13.36
CA SER A 99 -33.71 7.41 12.80
C SER A 99 -32.53 6.56 12.31
N GLU A 100 -31.51 7.20 11.73
CA GLU A 100 -30.30 6.53 11.26
C GLU A 100 -29.43 6.07 12.43
N LYS A 101 -29.29 6.90 13.47
CA LYS A 101 -28.63 6.50 14.73
C LYS A 101 -29.32 5.30 15.38
N LYS A 102 -30.65 5.28 15.42
CA LYS A 102 -31.42 4.17 15.99
C LYS A 102 -31.24 2.89 15.18
N ARG A 103 -31.31 2.97 13.85
CA ARG A 103 -31.07 1.84 12.95
C ARG A 103 -29.65 1.28 13.09
N LEU A 104 -28.63 2.14 13.15
CA LEU A 104 -27.24 1.70 13.33
C LEU A 104 -27.03 1.00 14.68
N ALA A 105 -27.66 1.51 15.75
CA ALA A 105 -27.58 0.90 17.08
C ALA A 105 -28.26 -0.46 17.16
N GLU A 106 -29.41 -0.61 16.49
CA GLU A 106 -30.16 -1.87 16.40
C GLU A 106 -29.37 -2.94 15.63
N LEU A 107 -28.69 -2.54 14.55
CA LEU A 107 -27.86 -3.40 13.71
C LEU A 107 -26.57 -3.83 14.43
N ALA A 108 -25.96 -2.93 15.20
CA ALA A 108 -24.83 -3.24 16.08
C ALA A 108 -25.24 -4.19 17.24
N ALA A 109 -26.46 -4.05 17.77
CA ALA A 109 -26.98 -4.93 18.83
C ALA A 109 -27.32 -6.35 18.31
N GLN A 110 -27.65 -6.49 17.03
CA GLN A 110 -27.87 -7.78 16.37
C GLN A 110 -26.57 -8.54 16.05
N GLY A 111 -25.40 -7.96 16.36
CA GLY A 111 -24.10 -8.64 16.20
C GLY A 111 -23.65 -8.79 14.75
N ALA A 112 -24.29 -8.10 13.80
CA ALA A 112 -23.78 -7.99 12.45
C ALA A 112 -22.54 -7.06 12.46
N ASP A 113 -21.46 -7.48 11.82
CA ASP A 113 -20.27 -6.66 11.62
C ASP A 113 -20.63 -5.40 10.82
N VAL A 114 -20.94 -4.32 11.55
CA VAL A 114 -21.33 -2.99 11.05
C VAL A 114 -20.31 -2.41 10.04
N ALA A 115 -19.08 -2.91 10.07
CA ALA A 115 -18.01 -2.55 9.13
C ALA A 115 -18.30 -2.98 7.68
N ALA A 116 -18.97 -4.12 7.46
CA ALA A 116 -19.27 -4.62 6.12
C ALA A 116 -20.40 -3.82 5.44
N GLU A 117 -21.38 -3.36 6.22
CA GLU A 117 -22.47 -2.52 5.70
C GLU A 117 -22.01 -1.08 5.46
N GLU A 118 -21.12 -0.54 6.29
CA GLU A 118 -20.55 0.80 6.13
C GLU A 118 -19.65 0.89 4.86
N GLU A 119 -18.92 -0.19 4.54
CA GLU A 119 -18.13 -0.32 3.30
C GLU A 119 -19.02 -0.46 2.05
N LEU A 120 -20.16 -1.15 2.16
CA LEU A 120 -21.17 -1.23 1.09
C LEU A 120 -21.90 0.11 0.87
N LEU A 121 -22.02 0.95 1.89
CA LEU A 121 -22.64 2.28 1.78
C LEU A 121 -21.67 3.33 1.22
N SER A 122 -20.38 3.22 1.53
CA SER A 122 -19.33 4.09 0.96
C SER A 122 -19.11 3.82 -0.53
N THR A 123 -19.11 2.54 -0.93
CA THR A 123 -19.05 2.13 -2.36
C THR A 123 -20.30 2.56 -3.13
N ARG A 124 -21.50 2.54 -2.52
CA ARG A 124 -22.72 3.09 -3.12
C ARG A 124 -22.69 4.61 -3.29
N LYS A 125 -22.11 5.36 -2.35
CA LYS A 125 -21.95 6.81 -2.45
C LYS A 125 -20.93 7.23 -3.51
N ASN A 126 -19.89 6.42 -3.74
CA ASN A 126 -18.87 6.67 -4.76
C ASN A 126 -19.31 6.31 -6.19
N LYS A 127 -20.57 5.88 -6.41
CA LYS A 127 -21.06 5.42 -7.72
C LYS A 127 -21.78 6.51 -8.53
N ILE A 128 -21.46 7.79 -8.30
CA ILE A 128 -22.06 8.89 -9.06
C ILE A 128 -20.95 9.83 -9.55
N LYS A 129 -20.73 9.80 -10.87
CA LYS A 129 -20.04 10.78 -11.74
C LYS A 129 -18.51 10.80 -11.71
N ALA A 130 -17.89 9.82 -12.36
CA ALA A 130 -16.69 10.04 -13.16
C ALA A 130 -16.50 8.85 -14.10
N PHE A 131 -16.64 9.10 -15.40
CA PHE A 131 -16.28 8.21 -16.49
C PHE A 131 -17.21 7.01 -16.79
N GLY A 132 -17.47 6.81 -18.09
CA GLY A 132 -18.32 5.76 -18.64
C GLY A 132 -17.91 4.38 -18.10
N GLY A 133 -18.85 3.75 -17.40
CA GLY A 133 -18.64 2.45 -16.78
C GLY A 133 -18.99 1.34 -17.75
N GLU A 134 -18.02 0.50 -18.07
CA GLU A 134 -18.19 -0.77 -18.77
C GLU A 134 -19.18 -1.66 -17.99
N GLN A 135 -20.35 -1.96 -18.57
CA GLN A 135 -21.31 -2.87 -17.95
C GLN A 135 -20.97 -4.31 -18.30
N ARG A 136 -20.32 -5.01 -17.37
CA ARG A 136 -20.11 -6.46 -17.47
C ARG A 136 -21.33 -7.20 -16.93
N ARG A 137 -22.07 -7.87 -17.82
CA ARG A 137 -23.20 -8.73 -17.44
C ARG A 137 -22.72 -10.18 -17.45
N VAL A 138 -22.70 -10.79 -16.27
CA VAL A 138 -22.32 -12.19 -16.09
C VAL A 138 -23.58 -13.04 -16.14
N LYS A 139 -23.70 -13.94 -17.12
CA LYS A 139 -24.76 -14.95 -17.16
C LYS A 139 -24.19 -16.30 -16.70
N VAL A 140 -24.82 -16.89 -15.69
CA VAL A 140 -24.48 -18.22 -15.18
C VAL A 140 -25.38 -19.25 -15.85
N ARG A 141 -24.80 -20.25 -16.54
CA ARG A 141 -25.58 -21.38 -17.07
C ARG A 141 -25.80 -22.43 -15.98
N VAL A 142 -26.85 -23.25 -16.15
CA VAL A 142 -27.29 -24.27 -15.18
C VAL A 142 -26.20 -25.32 -14.88
N ASP A 143 -25.22 -25.52 -15.77
CA ASP A 143 -24.09 -26.44 -15.57
C ASP A 143 -22.85 -25.78 -14.91
N GLY A 144 -22.98 -24.56 -14.37
CA GLY A 144 -21.92 -23.91 -13.58
C GLY A 144 -20.79 -23.24 -14.40
N GLY A 145 -20.90 -23.21 -15.73
CA GLY A 145 -20.04 -22.40 -16.59
C GLY A 145 -20.47 -20.93 -16.61
N VAL A 146 -19.49 -20.02 -16.52
CA VAL A 146 -19.68 -18.57 -16.58
C VAL A 146 -19.14 -18.05 -17.92
N GLU A 147 -19.98 -17.39 -18.71
CA GLU A 147 -19.58 -16.65 -19.91
C GLU A 147 -19.70 -15.15 -19.63
N GLU A 148 -18.63 -14.40 -19.94
CA GLU A 148 -18.56 -12.94 -19.84
C GLU A 148 -18.69 -12.33 -21.24
N GLU A 149 -19.77 -11.59 -21.48
CA GLU A 149 -19.89 -10.71 -22.65
C GLU A 149 -19.57 -9.26 -22.24
N VAL A 150 -18.70 -8.62 -23.01
CA VAL A 150 -18.31 -7.22 -22.87
C VAL A 150 -18.87 -6.44 -24.05
N GLU A 151 -19.88 -5.62 -23.83
CA GLU A 151 -20.36 -4.65 -24.82
C GLU A 151 -19.82 -3.25 -24.46
N THR A 152 -19.01 -2.69 -25.35
CA THR A 152 -18.57 -1.29 -25.28
C THR A 152 -19.53 -0.44 -26.11
N PHE A 153 -20.38 0.34 -25.44
CA PHE A 153 -21.19 1.36 -26.11
C PHE A 153 -20.31 2.60 -26.35
N ARG A 154 -19.92 2.84 -27.60
CA ARG A 154 -19.24 4.07 -28.03
C ARG A 154 -20.30 4.98 -28.63
N ASP A 155 -20.68 6.02 -27.89
CA ASP A 155 -21.49 7.11 -28.43
C ASP A 155 -20.66 7.82 -29.50
N GLU A 156 -21.02 7.60 -30.77
CA GLU A 156 -20.64 8.46 -31.89
C GLU A 156 -21.71 9.53 -32.01
N ASP A 157 -21.47 10.72 -31.46
CA ASP A 157 -22.07 11.95 -31.99
C ASP A 157 -21.30 13.23 -31.55
N GLU A 158 -20.68 13.83 -32.57
CA GLU A 158 -20.41 15.24 -32.89
C GLU A 158 -19.78 16.25 -31.91
N GLY A 159 -18.71 16.88 -32.43
CA GLY A 159 -18.11 18.13 -31.96
C GLY A 159 -16.85 18.45 -32.76
N GLU A 160 -17.00 18.88 -34.02
CA GLU A 160 -15.93 19.50 -34.82
C GLU A 160 -15.38 20.72 -34.07
N GLU A 161 -14.12 20.68 -33.65
CA GLU A 161 -13.36 21.87 -33.25
C GLU A 161 -12.36 22.15 -34.39
N GLU A 162 -12.59 23.25 -35.10
CA GLU A 162 -11.72 23.80 -36.13
C GLU A 162 -10.31 24.05 -35.55
N GLU A 163 -9.28 23.52 -36.19
CA GLU A 163 -7.88 23.86 -35.91
C GLU A 163 -7.62 25.30 -36.39
N GLU A 164 -7.61 26.28 -35.48
CA GLU A 164 -6.95 27.56 -35.73
C GLU A 164 -5.42 27.37 -35.56
N GLU A 165 -4.70 27.48 -36.68
CA GLU A 165 -3.24 27.60 -36.75
C GLU A 165 -2.81 28.93 -36.13
N ASP A 166 -2.30 28.90 -34.89
CA ASP A 166 -1.51 30.01 -34.33
C ASP A 166 -0.03 29.82 -34.72
N ASP A 167 0.35 30.44 -35.84
CA ASP A 167 1.73 30.74 -36.21
C ASP A 167 2.30 31.82 -35.26
N ASP A 168 3.01 31.40 -34.21
CA ASP A 168 3.91 32.29 -33.46
C ASP A 168 5.37 31.90 -33.71
N ASP A 169 5.92 32.50 -34.77
CA ASP A 169 7.37 32.65 -35.01
C ASP A 169 8.02 33.37 -33.82
N VAL A 170 8.77 32.63 -32.99
CA VAL A 170 9.75 33.22 -32.06
C VAL A 170 11.15 32.79 -32.50
N ASP A 171 11.72 33.62 -33.36
CA ASP A 171 13.13 33.65 -33.75
C ASP A 171 14.00 33.80 -32.48
N MET A 172 14.79 32.77 -32.15
CA MET A 172 15.88 32.84 -31.19
C MET A 172 17.19 32.88 -31.99
N GLU A 173 17.65 34.09 -32.29
CA GLU A 173 19.01 34.36 -32.76
C GLU A 173 20.07 33.98 -31.70
N ASP A 174 21.25 33.63 -32.24
CA ASP A 174 22.49 33.12 -31.61
C ASP A 174 23.00 33.80 -30.31
#